data_AF-A0A4R5PPG1-F1
#
_entry.id   AF-A0A4R5PPG1-F1
#
_cell.length_a   1.000
_cell.length_b   1.000
_cell.length_c   1.000
_cell.angle_alpha   90.00
_cell.angle_beta   90.00
_cell.angle_gamma   90.00
#
_symmetry.space_group_name_H-M   'P 1'
#
loop_
_entity.id
_entity.type
_entity.pdbx_description
1 polymer ?
#
loop_
_entity_poly.entity_id
_entity_poly.type
_entity_poly.pdbx_seq_one_letter_code
_entity_poly.pdbx_strand_id
1 'polypeptide(L)' 'MKKSQPVHPIVGTVSHATQTELQRLAMMMMQLDMAVAMAREKGLLEAQGTLELALAEARRARDRLLQ' A
#
# COMPACT_ATOMS: atom_id res chain seq x y z
N MET A 1 -41.75 12.89 17.52
CA MET A 1 -40.76 11.86 17.12
C MET A 1 -39.69 12.53 16.26
N LYS A 2 -38.48 12.78 16.80
CA LYS A 2 -37.37 13.36 16.03
C LYS A 2 -36.72 12.23 15.22
N LYS A 3 -36.81 12.28 13.90
CA LYS A 3 -36.16 11.32 13.00
C LYS A 3 -34.65 11.57 13.06
N SER A 4 -33.90 10.60 13.59
CA SER A 4 -32.43 10.62 13.56
C SER A 4 -31.96 10.59 12.11
N GLN A 5 -31.26 11.63 11.67
CA GLN A 5 -30.61 11.63 10.36
C GLN A 5 -29.56 10.50 10.32
N PRO A 6 -29.45 9.77 9.20
CA PRO A 6 -28.41 8.77 9.04
C PRO A 6 -27.05 9.48 9.05
N VAL A 7 -26.18 9.08 9.98
CA VAL A 7 -24.79 9.55 10.00
C VAL A 7 -24.10 8.95 8.79
N HIS A 8 -23.91 9.76 7.75
CA HIS A 8 -23.06 9.35 6.63
C HIS A 8 -21.61 9.31 7.13
N PRO A 9 -20.88 8.21 6.93
CA PRO A 9 -19.47 8.16 7.27
C PRO A 9 -18.76 9.25 6.46
N ILE A 10 -18.09 10.15 7.17
CA ILE A 10 -17.27 11.20 6.56
C ILE A 10 -16.14 10.49 5.82
N VAL A 11 -16.23 10.43 4.49
CA VAL A 11 -15.16 9.91 3.63
C VAL A 11 -14.05 10.96 3.63
N GLY A 12 -13.06 10.79 4.51
CA GLY A 12 -11.87 11.63 4.55
C GLY A 12 -10.97 11.35 3.35
N THR A 13 -10.33 12.40 2.82
CA THR A 13 -9.30 12.23 1.80
C THR A 13 -8.06 11.57 2.42
N VAL A 14 -7.62 10.48 1.78
CA VAL A 14 -6.35 9.83 2.12
C VAL A 14 -5.23 10.67 1.51
N SER A 15 -4.41 11.28 2.36
CA SER A 15 -3.27 12.12 1.97
C SER A 15 -2.04 11.71 2.77
N HIS A 16 -0.86 12.17 2.36
CA HIS A 16 0.38 11.94 3.12
C HIS A 16 0.26 12.40 4.58
N ALA A 17 -0.52 13.46 4.85
CA ALA A 17 -0.75 14.02 6.17
C ALA A 17 -1.71 13.19 7.03
N THR A 18 -2.60 12.41 6.41
CA THR A 18 -3.59 11.59 7.13
C THR A 18 -3.18 10.12 7.28
N GLN A 19 -2.03 9.74 6.71
CA GLN A 19 -1.51 8.38 6.77
C GLN A 19 -0.38 8.23 7.78
N THR A 20 -0.45 7.16 8.56
CA THR A 20 0.70 6.64 9.29
C THR A 20 1.74 6.11 8.31
N GLU A 21 2.98 6.01 8.78
CA GLU A 21 4.06 5.41 8.00
C GLU A 21 3.76 3.97 7.61
N LEU A 22 3.15 3.20 8.52
CA LEU A 22 2.72 1.82 8.27
C LEU A 22 1.66 1.74 7.16
N GLN A 23 0.69 2.66 7.12
CA GLN A 23 -0.31 2.72 6.05
C GLN A 23 0.32 3.09 4.71
N ARG A 24 1.24 4.06 4.68
CA ARG A 24 1.99 4.39 3.45
C ARG A 24 2.77 3.20 2.94
N LEU A 25 3.44 2.47 3.83
CA LEU A 25 4.21 1.30 3.48
C LEU A 25 3.33 0.16 2.96
N ALA A 26 2.17 -0.06 3.56
CA ALA A 26 1.21 -1.06 3.08
C ALA A 26 0.73 -0.76 1.64
N MET A 27 0.44 0.51 1.32
CA MET A 27 0.08 0.89 -0.06
C MET A 27 1.24 0.66 -1.03
N MET A 28 2.46 1.03 -0.64
CA MET A 28 3.65 0.83 -1.46
C MET A 28 3.88 -0.65 -1.76
N MET A 29 3.73 -1.52 -0.76
CA MET A 29 3.83 -2.97 -0.94
C MET A 29 2.78 -3.48 -1.93
N MET A 30 1.53 -3.02 -1.83
CA MET A 30 0.47 -3.42 -2.76
C MET A 30 0.78 -2.99 -4.21
N GLN A 31 1.33 -1.78 -4.40
CA GLN A 31 1.76 -1.29 -5.71
C GLN A 31 2.94 -2.09 -6.28
N LEU A 32 3.90 -2.46 -5.42
CA LEU A 32 5.03 -3.31 -5.80
C LEU A 32 4.58 -4.72 -6.19
N ASP A 33 3.68 -5.35 -5.43
CA ASP A 33 3.11 -6.65 -5.77
C ASP A 33 2.42 -6.63 -7.14
N MET A 34 1.63 -5.57 -7.42
CA MET A 34 1.00 -5.37 -8.73
C MET A 34 2.04 -5.21 -9.86
N ALA A 35 3.07 -4.41 -9.62
CA ALA A 35 4.14 -4.19 -10.59
C ALA A 35 4.93 -5.46 -10.89
N VAL A 36 5.21 -6.30 -9.87
CA VAL A 36 5.85 -7.61 -10.05
C VAL A 36 4.98 -8.51 -10.94
N ALA A 37 3.66 -8.57 -10.68
CA ALA A 37 2.74 -9.37 -11.48
C ALA A 37 2.76 -8.93 -12.95
N MET A 38 2.70 -7.62 -13.22
CA MET A 38 2.80 -7.06 -14.58
C MET A 38 4.15 -7.35 -15.25
N ALA A 39 5.25 -7.23 -14.51
CA ALA A 39 6.59 -7.50 -15.03
C ALA A 39 6.73 -8.97 -15.43
N ARG A 40 6.20 -9.88 -14.60
CA ARG A 40 6.16 -11.32 -14.89
C ARG A 40 5.31 -11.63 -16.11
N GLU A 41 4.11 -11.06 -16.21
CA GLU A 41 3.22 -11.24 -17.36
C GLU A 41 3.86 -10.81 -18.68
N LYS A 42 4.64 -9.73 -18.66
CA LYS A 42 5.32 -9.18 -19.84
C LYS A 42 6.71 -9.77 -20.10
N GLY A 43 7.19 -10.69 -19.26
CA GLY A 43 8.52 -11.28 -19.38
C GLY A 43 9.68 -10.30 -19.13
N LEU A 44 9.44 -9.23 -18.36
CA LEU A 44 10.44 -8.19 -18.06
C LEU A 44 11.33 -8.62 -16.87
N LEU A 45 12.28 -9.52 -17.12
CA LEU A 45 13.07 -10.18 -16.07
C LEU A 45 13.86 -9.21 -15.17
N GLU A 46 14.54 -8.22 -15.74
CA GLU A 46 15.32 -7.23 -14.95
C GLU A 46 14.41 -6.36 -14.07
N ALA A 47 13.28 -5.93 -14.63
CA ALA A 47 12.28 -5.16 -13.89
C ALA A 47 11.66 -6.00 -12.77
N GLN A 48 11.33 -7.27 -13.05
CA GLN A 48 10.81 -8.20 -12.05
C GLN A 48 11.82 -8.34 -10.89
N GLY A 49 13.09 -8.62 -11.17
CA GLY A 49 14.11 -8.77 -10.13
C GLY A 49 14.28 -7.50 -9.27
N THR A 50 14.30 -6.33 -9.92
CA THR A 50 14.38 -5.04 -9.21
C THR A 50 13.17 -4.81 -8.29
N LEU A 51 11.96 -5.12 -8.77
CA LEU A 51 10.73 -4.96 -8.01
C LEU A 51 10.62 -5.95 -6.85
N GLU A 52 11.08 -7.20 -7.04
CA GLU A 52 11.13 -8.22 -6.00
C GLU A 52 12.09 -7.82 -4.87
N LEU A 53 13.25 -7.22 -5.20
CA LEU A 53 14.17 -6.67 -4.21
C LEU A 53 13.54 -5.52 -3.42
N ALA A 54 12.91 -4.56 -4.11
CA ALA A 54 12.23 -3.43 -3.46
C ALA A 54 11.11 -3.91 -2.52
N LEU A 55 10.35 -4.93 -2.94
CA LEU A 55 9.30 -5.55 -2.11
C LEU A 55 9.88 -6.23 -0.87
N ALA A 56 11.03 -6.90 -0.98
CA ALA A 56 11.71 -7.49 0.16
C ALA A 56 12.19 -6.43 1.16
N GLU A 57 12.71 -5.30 0.68
CA GLU A 57 13.08 -4.16 1.53
C GLU A 57 11.87 -3.54 2.23
N ALA A 58 10.76 -3.35 1.52
CA ALA A 58 9.52 -2.85 2.09
C ALA A 58 8.99 -3.76 3.20
N ARG A 59 9.06 -5.10 3.03
CA ARG A 59 8.71 -6.07 4.07
C ARG A 59 9.59 -5.92 5.31
N ARG A 60 10.91 -5.77 5.14
CA ARG A 60 11.84 -5.53 6.27
C ARG A 60 11.55 -4.21 6.98
N ALA A 61 11.20 -3.16 6.24
CA ALA A 61 10.82 -1.88 6.82
C ALA A 61 9.54 -2.00 7.65
N ARG A 62 8.56 -2.77 7.18
CA ARG A 62 7.31 -3.02 7.91
C ARG A 62 7.59 -3.75 9.20
N ASP A 63 8.42 -4.79 9.15
CA ASP A 63 8.76 -5.57 10.34
C ASP A 63 9.46 -4.69 11.39
N ARG A 64 10.31 -3.74 10.99
CA ARG A 64 10.91 -2.74 11.90
C ARG A 64 9.89 -1.77 12.52
N LEU A 65 8.84 -1.40 11.79
CA LEU A 65 7.79 -0.50 12.29
C LEU A 65 6.79 -1.21 13.22
N LEU A 66 6.75 -2.54 13.19
CA LEU A 66 5.87 -3.36 14.03
C LEU A 66 6.53 -3.85 15.32
N GLN A 67 7.85 -3.63 15.47
CA GLN A 67 8.63 -3.89 16.69
C GLN A 67 8.52 -2.71 17.67
#